data_AF-A0A5P0J9Y6-F1
#
_entry.id   AF-A0A5P0J9Y6-F1
#
_cell.length_a   1.000
_cell.length_b   1.000
_cell.length_c   1.000
_cell.angle_alpha   90.00
_cell.angle_beta   90.00
_cell.angle_gamma   90.00
#
_symmetry.space_group_name_H-M   'P 1'
#
loop_
_entity.id
_entity.type
_entity.pdbx_description
1 polymer ?
#
loop_
_entity_poly.entity_id
_entity_poly.type
_entity_poly.pdbx_seq_one_letter_code
_entity_poly.pdbx_strand_id
1 'polypeptide(L)'
;MGCSEKIKVQTRLIHEPVPQSLTNETPEPELKTPVTWGGIAIYADRLHDALDSCNADKRAISELNLKRLARQQGKEVKQHAEN
;
A
#
# COMPACT_ATOMS: atom_id res chain seq x y z
N MET A 1 -47.18 -10.54 -12.75
CA MET A 1 -46.10 -9.80 -13.46
C MET A 1 -45.32 -9.00 -12.41
N GLY A 2 -44.39 -9.64 -11.69
CA GLY A 2 -43.61 -8.99 -10.65
C GLY A 2 -42.34 -8.38 -11.24
N CYS A 3 -42.19 -7.06 -11.19
CA CYS A 3 -40.98 -6.38 -11.60
C CYS A 3 -39.85 -6.73 -10.61
N SER A 4 -38.83 -7.46 -11.07
CA SER A 4 -37.54 -7.54 -10.36
C SER A 4 -36.81 -6.23 -10.57
N GLU A 5 -36.93 -5.33 -9.60
CA GLU A 5 -36.20 -4.07 -9.59
C GLU A 5 -34.73 -4.36 -9.26
N LYS A 6 -33.84 -4.16 -10.24
CA LYS A 6 -32.40 -4.36 -10.06
C LYS A 6 -31.86 -3.23 -9.18
N ILE A 7 -31.59 -3.54 -7.90
CA ILE A 7 -30.91 -2.63 -6.98
C ILE A 7 -29.55 -2.28 -7.59
N LYS A 8 -29.39 -1.04 -8.05
CA LYS A 8 -28.09 -0.49 -8.46
C LYS A 8 -27.37 0.00 -7.22
N VAL A 9 -26.43 -0.79 -6.71
CA VAL A 9 -25.50 -0.33 -5.68
C VAL A 9 -24.52 0.66 -6.31
N GLN A 10 -24.65 1.95 -5.99
CA GLN A 10 -23.63 2.94 -6.34
C GLN A 10 -22.47 2.82 -5.36
N THR A 11 -21.42 2.08 -5.73
CA THR A 11 -20.18 2.04 -4.96
C THR A 11 -19.47 3.39 -5.08
N ARG A 12 -19.56 4.22 -4.05
CA ARG A 12 -18.72 5.42 -3.94
C ARG A 12 -17.31 4.99 -3.59
N LEU A 13 -16.32 5.45 -4.34
CA LEU A 13 -14.91 5.30 -3.99
C LEU A 13 -14.65 6.05 -2.68
N ILE A 14 -14.51 5.31 -1.58
CA ILE A 14 -14.31 5.90 -0.24
C ILE A 14 -12.89 6.47 -0.13
N HIS A 15 -11.91 5.80 -0.74
CA HIS A 15 -10.52 6.20 -0.78
C HIS A 15 -9.87 5.91 -2.13
N GLU A 16 -9.03 6.83 -2.59
CA GLU A 16 -8.10 6.56 -3.69
C GLU A 16 -7.28 5.31 -3.37
N PRO A 17 -7.13 4.35 -4.29
CA PRO A 17 -6.40 3.10 -4.02
C PRO A 17 -4.93 3.37 -3.70
N VAL A 18 -4.27 2.42 -3.03
CA VAL A 18 -2.81 2.47 -2.90
C VAL A 18 -2.21 2.20 -4.29
N PRO A 19 -1.22 2.98 -4.75
CA PRO A 19 -0.53 2.71 -6.02
C PRO A 19 0.02 1.29 -6.05
N GLN A 20 -0.15 0.59 -7.18
CA GLN A 20 0.35 -0.79 -7.34
C GLN A 20 1.85 -0.90 -7.07
N SER A 21 2.61 0.15 -7.40
CA SER A 21 4.05 0.21 -7.14
C SER A 21 4.42 0.05 -5.66
N LEU A 22 3.53 0.41 -4.73
CA LEU A 22 3.75 0.29 -3.28
C LEU A 22 3.22 -1.02 -2.70
N THR A 23 2.45 -1.79 -3.47
CA THR A 23 1.83 -3.05 -3.04
C THR A 23 2.39 -4.27 -3.77
N ASN A 24 3.31 -4.06 -4.71
CA ASN A 24 4.01 -5.14 -5.37
C ASN A 24 4.87 -5.88 -4.34
N GLU A 25 4.98 -7.20 -4.50
CA GLU A 25 5.86 -8.01 -3.67
C GLU A 25 7.31 -7.53 -3.82
N THR A 26 7.99 -7.36 -2.69
CA THR A 26 9.42 -7.08 -2.68
C THR A 26 10.16 -8.35 -3.15
N PRO A 27 11.02 -8.29 -4.18
CA PRO A 27 11.71 -9.48 -4.67
C PRO A 27 12.56 -10.14 -3.58
N GLU A 28 12.41 -11.45 -3.40
CA GLU A 28 13.23 -12.24 -2.49
C GLU A 28 14.60 -12.55 -3.14
N PRO A 29 15.73 -12.27 -2.46
CA PRO A 29 17.04 -12.62 -2.99
C PRO A 29 17.25 -14.15 -2.96
N GLU A 30 17.93 -14.68 -3.98
CA GLU A 30 18.25 -16.11 -4.07
C GLU A 30 19.59 -16.43 -3.39
N LEU A 31 19.62 -17.43 -2.51
CA LEU A 31 20.86 -18.03 -2.00
C LEU A 31 21.22 -19.29 -2.81
N LYS A 32 22.30 -19.20 -3.60
CA LYS A 32 22.73 -20.28 -4.49
C LYS A 32 23.38 -21.44 -3.73
N THR A 33 23.17 -22.66 -4.25
CA THR A 33 23.82 -23.89 -3.77
C THR A 33 24.91 -24.38 -4.74
N PRO A 34 26.03 -24.95 -4.23
CA PRO A 34 26.38 -25.08 -2.81
C PRO A 34 26.68 -23.71 -2.18
N VAL A 35 26.30 -23.55 -0.92
CA VAL A 35 26.52 -22.29 -0.20
C VAL A 35 28.00 -22.07 0.02
N THR A 36 28.48 -20.85 -0.25
CA THR A 36 29.85 -20.41 0.02
C THR A 36 29.84 -19.18 0.93
N TRP A 37 30.92 -18.94 1.66
CA TRP A 37 31.05 -17.72 2.49
C TRP A 37 30.87 -16.44 1.66
N GLY A 38 31.48 -16.37 0.47
CA GLY A 38 31.27 -15.24 -0.44
C GLY A 38 29.82 -15.13 -0.95
N GLY A 39 29.16 -16.27 -1.19
CA GLY A 39 27.75 -16.32 -1.54
C GLY A 39 26.83 -15.78 -0.44
N ILE A 40 27.14 -16.07 0.83
CA ILE A 40 26.40 -15.53 1.99
C ILE A 40 26.55 -14.01 2.06
N ALA A 41 27.76 -13.48 1.87
CA ALA A 41 27.99 -12.03 1.90
C ALA A 41 27.16 -11.29 0.84
N ILE A 42 27.13 -11.81 -0.39
CA ILE A 42 26.33 -11.25 -1.50
C ILE A 42 24.82 -11.38 -1.20
N TYR A 43 24.39 -12.51 -0.66
CA TYR A 43 22.99 -12.72 -0.29
C TYR A 43 22.55 -11.75 0.81
N ALA A 44 23.38 -11.56 1.85
CA ALA A 44 23.07 -10.65 2.96
C ALA A 44 22.96 -9.19 2.49
N ASP A 45 23.85 -8.76 1.59
CA ASP A 45 23.79 -7.43 0.96
C ASP A 45 22.45 -7.22 0.22
N ARG A 46 22.08 -8.17 -0.65
CA ARG A 46 20.79 -8.11 -1.38
C ARG A 46 19.57 -8.18 -0.46
N LEU A 47 19.67 -8.90 0.64
CA LEU A 47 18.61 -8.96 1.64
C LEU A 47 18.43 -7.61 2.33
N HIS A 48 19.51 -6.90 2.62
CA HIS A 48 19.44 -5.53 3.14
C HIS A 48 18.79 -4.57 2.13
N ASP A 49 19.17 -4.64 0.85
CA ASP A 49 18.53 -3.84 -0.21
C ASP A 49 17.02 -4.09 -0.32
N ALA A 50 16.60 -5.37 -0.23
CA ALA A 50 15.19 -5.75 -0.24
C ALA A 50 14.46 -5.19 0.99
N LEU A 51 15.05 -5.28 2.18
CA LEU A 51 14.48 -4.71 3.40
C LEU A 51 14.34 -3.19 3.32
N ASP A 52 15.34 -2.50 2.78
CA ASP A 52 15.31 -1.05 2.61
C ASP A 52 14.21 -0.61 1.64
N SER A 53 14.05 -1.34 0.53
CA SER A 53 12.97 -1.13 -0.44
C SER A 53 11.59 -1.32 0.21
N CYS A 54 11.39 -2.45 0.91
CA CYS A 54 10.13 -2.73 1.63
C CYS A 54 9.83 -1.64 2.69
N ASN A 55 10.84 -1.20 3.42
CA ASN A 55 10.68 -0.14 4.42
C ASN A 55 10.35 1.21 3.79
N ALA A 56 10.87 1.51 2.60
CA ALA A 56 10.51 2.71 1.84
C ALA A 56 9.03 2.67 1.41
N ASP A 57 8.56 1.55 0.88
CA ASP A 57 7.15 1.41 0.47
C ASP A 57 6.19 1.55 1.66
N LYS A 58 6.52 0.93 2.80
CA LYS A 58 5.74 1.10 4.05
C LYS A 58 5.65 2.57 4.48
N ARG A 59 6.75 3.33 4.38
CA ARG A 59 6.74 4.78 4.69
C ARG A 59 5.83 5.53 3.73
N ALA A 60 5.92 5.27 2.43
CA ALA A 60 5.07 5.92 1.42
C ALA A 60 3.58 5.61 1.64
N ILE A 61 3.23 4.37 1.99
CA ILE A 61 1.86 3.99 2.34
C ILE A 61 1.39 4.73 3.60
N SER A 62 2.23 4.84 4.62
CA SER A 62 1.92 5.59 5.85
C SER A 62 1.63 7.06 5.55
N GLU A 63 2.47 7.72 4.76
CA GLU A 63 2.25 9.11 4.34
C GLU A 63 0.95 9.29 3.54
N LEU A 64 0.63 8.35 2.65
CA LEU A 64 -0.63 8.35 1.91
C LEU A 64 -1.84 8.27 2.87
N ASN A 65 -1.75 7.44 3.90
CA ASN A 65 -2.79 7.32 4.92
C ASN A 65 -2.93 8.59 5.76
N LEU A 66 -1.83 9.24 6.16
CA LEU A 66 -1.88 10.53 6.85
C LEU A 66 -2.55 11.61 6.00
N LYS A 67 -2.23 11.67 4.70
CA LYS A 67 -2.89 12.59 3.75
C LYS A 67 -4.39 12.29 3.63
N ARG A 68 -4.80 11.02 3.65
CA ARG A 68 -6.22 10.62 3.64
C ARG A 68 -6.93 11.11 4.90
N LEU A 69 -6.35 10.90 6.08
CA LEU A 69 -6.91 11.35 7.36
C LEU A 69 -7.08 12.87 7.43
N ALA A 70 -6.05 13.63 7.04
CA ALA A 70 -6.12 15.10 7.03
C ALA A 70 -7.25 15.63 6.13
N ARG A 71 -7.48 14.99 4.97
CA ARG A 71 -8.60 15.34 4.08
C ARG A 71 -9.96 15.00 4.67
N GLN A 72 -10.07 13.93 5.46
CA GLN A 72 -11.32 13.57 6.14
C GLN A 72 -11.66 14.58 7.23
N GLN A 73 -10.69 14.90 8.10
CA GLN A 73 -10.85 15.91 9.15
C GLN A 73 -11.23 17.27 8.55
N GLY A 74 -10.58 17.70 7.46
CA GLY A 74 -10.94 18.93 6.77
C GLY A 74 -12.37 18.94 6.18
N LYS A 75 -12.91 17.78 5.78
CA LYS A 75 -14.31 17.66 5.32
C LYS A 75 -15.29 17.75 6.49
N GLU A 76 -14.99 17.09 7.61
CA GLU A 76 -15.80 17.13 8.83
C GLU A 76 -15.91 18.55 9.39
N VAL A 77 -14.80 19.30 9.44
CA VAL A 77 -14.79 20.70 9.88
C VAL A 77 -15.67 21.59 9.00
N LYS A 78 -15.63 21.42 7.68
CA LYS A 78 -16.49 22.19 6.75
C LYS A 78 -17.97 21.87 6.93
N GLN A 79 -18.32 20.60 7.08
CA GLN A 79 -19.71 20.18 7.33
C GLN A 79 -20.25 20.68 8.67
N HIS A 80 -19.39 20.81 9.69
CA HIS A 80 -19.79 21.39 10.97
C HIS A 80 -19.94 22.92 10.90
N ALA A 81 -19.17 23.61 10.04
CA ALA A 81 -19.29 25.06 9.86
C ALA A 81 -20.47 25.48 8.96
N GLU A 82 -21.02 24.57 8.16
CA GLU A 82 -22.15 24.80 7.25
C GLU A 82 -23.53 24.40 7.84
N ASN A 83 -23.57 23.77 9.03
CA ASN A 83 -24.78 23.43 9.79
C ASN A 83 -24.99 24.38 10.97
#